data_AF-X0CII1-F1
#
_entry.id   AF-X0CII1-F1
#
_cell.length_a   1.000
_cell.length_b   1.000
_cell.length_c   1.000
_cell.angle_alpha   90.00
_cell.angle_beta   90.00
_cell.angle_gamma   90.00
#
_symmetry.space_group_name_H-M   'P 1'
#
loop_
_entity.id
_entity.type
_entity.pdbx_description
1 polymer ?
#
loop_
_entity_poly.entity_id
_entity_poly.type
_entity_poly.pdbx_seq_one_letter_code
_entity_poly.pdbx_strand_id
1 'polypeptide(L)'
;MMLGTYRGIGGEKQRPKLVLGKEFTPRAIVTISDWNRFLTDVFSGWNTLQRAPKDPILSNKSIHDSHIVVGKLNVTLPLTMEQIKSGVTEQRTERCANAPVCFRLYPQLRNWLYLWTWKDEGGSNLHSDNVRLDPDMDDVKIRAEAIYNYDAVEIRRVRDYNRDNVRANARRAIKKWSQEGSHKRNDEDSFYWN
;
A
#
# COMPACT_ATOMS: atom_id res chain seq x y z
N MET A 1 7.01 4.27 -31.07
CA MET A 1 7.70 4.45 -29.77
C MET A 1 7.92 5.96 -29.60
N MET A 2 7.04 6.63 -28.87
CA MET A 2 7.24 8.03 -28.46
C MET A 2 6.70 8.17 -27.02
N LEU A 3 7.62 8.37 -26.09
CA LEU A 3 7.33 8.72 -24.70
C LEU A 3 7.06 10.22 -24.67
N GLY A 4 5.78 10.60 -24.55
CA GLY A 4 5.39 11.99 -24.31
C GLY A 4 5.86 12.41 -22.91
N THR A 5 7.01 13.09 -22.85
CA THR A 5 7.51 13.73 -21.64
C THR A 5 6.96 15.15 -21.59
N TYR A 6 5.99 15.40 -20.72
CA TYR A 6 5.55 16.77 -20.44
C TYR A 6 6.59 17.46 -19.56
N ARG A 7 7.34 18.41 -20.16
CA ARG A 7 8.21 19.35 -19.44
C ARG A 7 7.34 20.43 -18.81
N GLY A 8 7.27 20.44 -17.48
CA GLY A 8 6.73 21.56 -16.70
C GLY A 8 7.61 22.79 -16.86
N ILE A 9 6.97 23.91 -17.15
CA ILE A 9 7.54 25.25 -17.32
C ILE A 9 8.26 25.69 -16.04
N GLY A 10 9.45 26.26 -16.24
CA GLY A 10 10.33 26.78 -15.20
C GLY A 10 9.68 27.87 -14.36
N GLY A 11 9.81 27.70 -13.05
CA GLY A 11 9.72 28.75 -12.05
C GLY A 11 10.48 28.24 -10.84
N GLU A 12 11.61 28.87 -10.51
CA GLU A 12 12.33 28.65 -9.26
C GLU A 12 11.41 28.96 -8.07
N LYS A 13 10.63 27.97 -7.64
CA LYS A 13 9.98 27.99 -6.34
C LYS A 13 11.00 27.46 -5.34
N GLN A 14 11.46 28.34 -4.46
CA GLN A 14 12.25 28.01 -3.28
C GLN A 14 11.79 26.66 -2.71
N ARG A 15 12.72 25.72 -2.60
CA ARG A 15 12.45 24.42 -1.96
C ARG A 15 11.90 24.71 -0.57
N PRO A 16 10.70 24.21 -0.20
CA PRO A 16 10.26 24.31 1.18
C PRO A 16 11.29 23.57 2.03
N LYS A 17 11.97 24.30 2.92
CA LYS A 17 12.81 23.69 3.96
C LYS A 17 11.89 22.75 4.75
N LEU A 18 12.16 21.45 4.67
CA LEU A 18 11.60 20.49 5.61
C LEU A 18 12.04 20.92 7.01
N VAL A 19 11.13 21.52 7.75
CA VAL A 19 11.31 21.78 9.19
C VAL A 19 11.25 20.41 9.87
N LEU A 20 12.40 19.76 9.97
CA LEU A 20 12.62 18.64 10.87
C LEU A 20 12.57 19.21 12.30
N GLY A 21 11.38 19.24 12.90
CA GLY A 21 11.22 19.91 14.19
C GLY A 21 9.83 19.84 14.80
N LYS A 22 9.03 18.80 14.52
CA LYS A 22 7.93 18.46 15.41
C LYS A 22 8.30 17.20 16.15
N GLU A 23 8.54 17.34 17.45
CA GLU A 23 8.55 16.23 18.40
C GLU A 23 7.40 15.29 18.05
N PHE A 24 7.71 14.02 17.91
CA PHE A 24 6.70 12.99 17.70
C PHE A 24 5.91 12.84 19.01
N THR A 25 4.94 13.71 19.23
CA THR A 25 3.94 13.51 20.29
C THR A 25 3.09 12.31 19.85
N PRO A 26 3.07 11.20 20.60
CA PRO A 26 2.14 10.11 20.31
C PRO A 26 0.73 10.69 20.31
N ARG A 27 0.04 10.65 19.16
CA ARG A 27 -1.31 11.21 19.03
C ARG A 27 -2.37 10.44 19.83
N ALA A 28 -2.01 9.32 20.45
CA ALA A 28 -2.92 8.47 21.20
C ALA A 28 -2.30 8.03 22.53
N ILE A 29 -3.07 8.17 23.60
CA ILE A 29 -2.77 7.58 24.91
C ILE A 29 -3.22 6.12 24.85
N VAL A 30 -2.31 5.19 25.14
CA VAL A 30 -2.63 3.75 25.19
C VAL A 30 -3.57 3.49 26.37
N THR A 31 -4.68 2.81 26.11
CA THR A 31 -5.69 2.51 27.13
C THR A 31 -5.57 1.06 27.64
N ILE A 32 -6.21 0.75 28.76
CA ILE A 32 -6.31 -0.63 29.26
C ILE A 32 -7.05 -1.55 28.27
N SER A 33 -7.98 -1.00 27.49
CA SER A 33 -8.67 -1.73 26.42
C SER A 33 -7.73 -2.13 25.28
N ASP A 34 -6.76 -1.28 24.94
CA ASP A 34 -5.72 -1.62 23.96
C ASP A 34 -4.82 -2.74 24.46
N TRP A 35 -4.49 -2.72 25.76
CA TRP A 35 -3.73 -3.79 26.40
C TRP A 35 -4.47 -5.13 26.38
N ASN A 36 -5.76 -5.13 26.74
CA ASN A 36 -6.59 -6.33 26.69
C ASN A 36 -6.70 -6.88 25.27
N ARG A 37 -6.92 -6.01 24.27
CA ARG A 37 -6.95 -6.40 22.85
C ARG A 37 -5.63 -7.04 22.42
N PHE A 38 -4.51 -6.47 22.82
CA PHE A 38 -3.19 -7.03 22.54
C PHE A 38 -3.01 -8.42 23.16
N LEU A 39 -3.35 -8.60 24.44
CA LEU A 39 -3.24 -9.90 25.11
C LEU A 39 -4.11 -10.97 24.41
N THR A 40 -5.36 -10.63 24.07
CA THR A 40 -6.24 -11.53 23.31
C THR A 40 -5.63 -11.89 21.95
N ASP A 41 -5.12 -10.91 21.21
CA ASP A 41 -4.51 -11.12 19.89
C ASP A 41 -3.26 -12.02 19.96
N VAL A 42 -2.44 -11.88 21.00
CA VAL A 42 -1.21 -12.68 21.19
C VAL A 42 -1.54 -14.15 21.40
N PHE A 43 -2.53 -14.48 22.22
CA PHE A 43 -2.87 -15.88 22.52
C PHE A 43 -3.92 -16.47 21.57
N SER A 44 -4.55 -15.67 20.72
CA SER A 44 -5.55 -16.15 19.75
C SER A 44 -4.97 -17.23 18.82
N GLY A 45 -5.45 -18.47 18.99
CA GLY A 45 -5.05 -19.64 18.21
C GLY A 45 -3.57 -20.03 18.37
N TRP A 46 -2.89 -19.52 19.40
CA TRP A 46 -1.47 -19.79 19.65
C TRP A 46 -1.16 -20.06 21.12
N ASN A 47 -0.30 -21.05 21.38
CA ASN A 47 0.31 -21.31 22.69
C ASN A 47 1.80 -21.66 22.56
N THR A 48 2.50 -21.78 23.69
CA THR A 48 3.94 -21.99 23.78
C THR A 48 4.42 -23.33 23.20
N LEU A 49 3.55 -24.35 23.11
CA LEU A 49 3.87 -25.64 22.50
C LEU A 49 4.02 -25.52 20.97
N GLN A 50 3.30 -24.59 20.34
CA GLN A 50 3.38 -24.36 18.89
C GLN A 50 4.66 -23.65 18.47
N ARG A 51 5.06 -23.80 17.21
CA ARG A 51 6.25 -23.14 16.65
C ARG A 51 6.15 -21.62 16.83
N ALA A 52 7.29 -20.97 17.08
CA ALA A 52 7.35 -19.52 17.11
C ALA A 52 7.00 -18.97 15.71
N PRO A 53 6.20 -17.89 15.63
CA PRO A 53 5.85 -17.29 14.35
C PRO A 53 7.10 -16.74 13.65
N LYS A 54 7.10 -16.81 12.31
CA LYS A 54 8.11 -16.16 11.47
C LYS A 54 7.91 -14.64 11.49
N ASP A 55 8.94 -13.91 11.07
CA ASP A 55 8.80 -12.48 10.83
C ASP A 55 7.71 -12.22 9.78
N PRO A 56 6.74 -11.35 10.07
CA PRO A 56 5.76 -10.97 9.09
C PRO A 56 6.45 -10.25 7.93
N ILE A 57 5.87 -10.40 6.75
CA ILE A 57 6.31 -9.72 5.55
C ILE A 57 5.29 -8.63 5.28
N LEU A 58 5.76 -7.41 5.07
CA LEU A 58 4.91 -6.32 4.62
C LEU A 58 4.38 -6.69 3.24
N SER A 59 3.07 -6.94 3.14
CA SER A 59 2.44 -7.37 1.89
C SER A 59 2.73 -6.37 0.77
N ASN A 60 2.79 -6.81 -0.48
CA ASN A 60 2.81 -5.86 -1.60
C ASN A 60 1.41 -5.24 -1.73
N LYS A 61 1.34 -3.97 -2.16
CA LYS A 61 0.05 -3.38 -2.52
C LYS A 61 -0.53 -4.14 -3.70
N SER A 62 -1.72 -4.70 -3.54
CA SER A 62 -2.45 -5.21 -4.69
C SER A 62 -2.71 -4.07 -5.66
N ILE A 63 -2.74 -4.40 -6.95
CA ILE A 63 -3.22 -3.50 -7.98
C ILE A 63 -4.65 -3.10 -7.58
N HIS A 64 -5.55 -4.05 -7.39
CA HIS A 64 -6.96 -3.78 -7.10
C HIS A 64 -7.24 -2.92 -5.86
N ASP A 65 -6.41 -2.98 -4.82
CA ASP A 65 -6.65 -2.23 -3.58
C ASP A 65 -6.51 -0.71 -3.75
N SER A 66 -5.72 -0.25 -4.72
CA SER A 66 -5.29 1.16 -4.82
C SER A 66 -5.80 1.92 -6.04
N HIS A 67 -6.74 1.36 -6.79
CA HIS A 67 -7.42 2.07 -7.88
C HIS A 67 -8.76 2.62 -7.42
N ILE A 68 -9.16 3.72 -8.05
CA ILE A 68 -10.52 4.25 -7.99
C ILE A 68 -11.13 4.13 -9.39
N VAL A 69 -12.42 3.82 -9.48
CA VAL A 69 -13.15 3.86 -10.75
C VAL A 69 -13.56 5.31 -10.99
N VAL A 70 -13.25 5.85 -12.17
CA VAL A 70 -13.40 7.29 -12.45
C VAL A 70 -14.17 7.59 -13.73
N GLY A 71 -14.58 6.55 -14.45
CA GLY A 71 -15.25 6.70 -15.73
C GLY A 71 -15.24 5.42 -16.54
N LYS A 72 -15.38 5.57 -17.85
CA LYS A 72 -15.51 4.48 -18.80
C LYS A 72 -14.70 4.71 -20.06
N LEU A 73 -14.37 3.64 -20.77
CA LEU A 73 -13.77 3.73 -22.09
C LEU A 73 -14.73 4.38 -23.08
N ASN A 74 -14.25 5.35 -23.85
CA ASN A 74 -15.03 6.00 -24.91
C ASN A 74 -15.13 5.15 -26.19
N VAL A 75 -14.15 4.27 -26.42
CA VAL A 75 -14.06 3.40 -27.59
C VAL A 75 -13.59 2.00 -27.21
N THR A 76 -13.90 1.02 -28.05
CA THR A 76 -13.26 -0.30 -27.97
C THR A 76 -11.83 -0.17 -28.47
N LEU A 77 -10.86 -0.56 -27.64
CA LEU A 77 -9.45 -0.47 -27.98
C LEU A 77 -9.08 -1.51 -29.05
N PRO A 78 -8.23 -1.15 -30.03
CA PRO A 78 -7.78 -2.09 -31.04
C PRO A 78 -6.95 -3.21 -30.41
N LEU A 79 -7.00 -4.39 -31.04
CA LEU A 79 -6.08 -5.47 -30.71
C LEU A 79 -4.65 -5.06 -31.06
N THR A 80 -3.68 -5.47 -30.23
CA THR A 80 -2.27 -5.26 -30.55
C THR A 80 -1.84 -6.20 -31.67
N MET A 81 -0.78 -5.83 -32.40
CA MET A 81 -0.22 -6.70 -33.44
C MET A 81 0.22 -8.07 -32.91
N GLU A 82 0.65 -8.14 -31.65
CA GLU A 82 0.99 -9.41 -30.99
C GLU A 82 -0.24 -10.27 -30.75
N GLN A 83 -1.35 -9.68 -30.29
CA GLN A 83 -2.62 -10.38 -30.10
C GLN A 83 -3.13 -10.95 -31.44
N ILE A 84 -3.11 -10.13 -32.50
CA ILE A 84 -3.52 -10.55 -33.84
C ILE A 84 -2.64 -11.72 -34.33
N LYS A 85 -1.31 -11.63 -34.16
CA LYS A 85 -0.38 -12.71 -34.53
C LYS A 85 -0.62 -14.00 -33.72
N SER A 86 -1.07 -13.89 -32.48
CA SER A 86 -1.45 -15.05 -31.66
C SER A 86 -2.83 -15.63 -31.99
N GLY A 87 -3.53 -15.10 -33.00
CA GLY A 87 -4.84 -15.59 -33.43
C GLY A 87 -6.02 -15.08 -32.59
N VAL A 88 -5.82 -14.03 -31.78
CA VAL A 88 -6.93 -13.39 -31.05
C VAL A 88 -7.79 -12.61 -32.04
N THR A 89 -9.08 -12.94 -32.08
CA THR A 89 -10.07 -12.31 -32.97
C THR A 89 -10.95 -11.29 -32.26
N GLU A 90 -11.07 -11.39 -30.94
CA GLU A 90 -11.97 -10.55 -30.14
C GLU A 90 -11.21 -9.86 -29.01
N GLN A 91 -11.64 -8.63 -28.71
CA GLN A 91 -11.07 -7.84 -27.63
C GLN A 91 -11.63 -8.30 -26.29
N ARG A 92 -10.81 -8.18 -25.23
CA ARG A 92 -11.26 -8.44 -23.86
C ARG A 92 -12.36 -7.47 -23.45
N THR A 93 -13.30 -7.94 -22.64
CA THR A 93 -14.46 -7.16 -22.18
C THR A 93 -14.06 -5.85 -21.49
N GLU A 94 -12.95 -5.86 -20.74
CA GLU A 94 -12.38 -4.73 -20.01
C GLU A 94 -11.77 -3.66 -20.95
N ARG A 95 -11.61 -3.99 -22.23
CA ARG A 95 -11.03 -3.14 -23.28
C ARG A 95 -12.08 -2.67 -24.30
N CYS A 96 -13.34 -3.05 -24.12
CA CYS A 96 -14.46 -2.65 -24.95
C CYS A 96 -15.02 -1.28 -24.54
N ALA A 97 -15.70 -0.61 -25.47
CA ALA A 97 -16.39 0.64 -25.19
C ALA A 97 -17.34 0.50 -23.98
N ASN A 98 -17.41 1.54 -23.16
CA ASN A 98 -18.14 1.60 -21.90
C ASN A 98 -17.60 0.72 -20.76
N ALA A 99 -16.50 -0.01 -20.94
CA ALA A 99 -15.86 -0.73 -19.84
C ALA A 99 -15.32 0.26 -18.77
N PRO A 100 -15.33 -0.11 -17.48
CA PRO A 100 -14.85 0.78 -16.41
C PRO A 100 -13.37 1.12 -16.55
N VAL A 101 -13.04 2.36 -16.21
CA VAL A 101 -11.67 2.86 -16.18
C VAL A 101 -11.27 3.19 -14.76
N CYS A 102 -10.13 2.64 -14.39
CA CYS A 102 -9.49 2.80 -13.10
C CYS A 102 -8.40 3.88 -13.18
N PHE A 103 -8.27 4.68 -12.14
CA PHE A 103 -7.19 5.64 -11.97
C PHE A 103 -6.42 5.36 -10.69
N ARG A 104 -5.09 5.54 -10.73
CA ARG A 104 -4.22 5.23 -9.60
C ARG A 104 -3.03 6.17 -9.50
N LEU A 105 -2.66 6.43 -8.25
CA LEU A 105 -1.38 6.96 -7.83
C LEU A 105 -0.37 5.83 -7.53
N TYR A 106 0.81 5.91 -8.14
CA TYR A 106 1.91 4.98 -7.89
C TYR A 106 3.21 5.75 -7.55
N PRO A 107 3.77 5.61 -6.35
CA PRO A 107 5.05 6.24 -6.02
C PRO A 107 6.21 5.49 -6.67
N GLN A 108 7.07 6.21 -7.38
CA GLN A 108 8.36 5.74 -7.84
C GLN A 108 9.43 6.13 -6.83
N LEU A 109 9.70 5.21 -5.90
CA LEU A 109 10.61 5.41 -4.75
C LEU A 109 12.02 5.85 -5.15
N ARG A 110 12.50 5.45 -6.34
CA ARG A 110 13.87 5.75 -6.79
C ARG A 110 14.08 7.24 -7.10
N ASN A 111 13.03 7.93 -7.57
CA ASN A 111 13.14 9.30 -8.08
C ASN A 111 12.27 10.29 -7.31
N TRP A 112 11.59 9.83 -6.24
CA TRP A 112 10.62 10.63 -5.47
C TRP A 112 9.50 11.22 -6.35
N LEU A 113 9.18 10.54 -7.45
CA LEU A 113 8.13 10.94 -8.37
C LEU A 113 6.87 10.13 -8.12
N TYR A 114 5.73 10.78 -8.32
CA TYR A 114 4.43 10.14 -8.33
C TYR A 114 3.99 9.94 -9.78
N LEU A 115 3.70 8.68 -10.13
CA LEU A 115 3.15 8.33 -11.42
C LEU A 115 1.64 8.21 -11.31
N TRP A 116 0.96 8.90 -12.22
CA TRP A 116 -0.48 8.80 -12.40
C TRP A 116 -0.76 7.84 -13.56
N THR A 117 -1.59 6.83 -13.33
CA THR A 117 -1.86 5.80 -14.33
C THR A 117 -3.34 5.56 -14.52
N TRP A 118 -3.76 5.51 -15.79
CA TRP A 118 -5.06 5.02 -16.22
C TRP A 118 -4.97 3.53 -16.50
N LYS A 119 -5.94 2.77 -16.02
CA LYS A 119 -5.95 1.31 -16.07
C LYS A 119 -7.31 0.79 -16.49
N ASP A 120 -7.33 -0.33 -17.22
CA ASP A 120 -8.55 -1.13 -17.33
C ASP A 120 -8.78 -1.94 -16.04
N GLU A 121 -9.92 -2.60 -15.92
CA GLU A 121 -10.21 -3.48 -14.78
C GLU A 121 -9.23 -4.66 -14.66
N GLY A 122 -8.65 -5.09 -15.79
CA GLY A 122 -7.60 -6.10 -15.85
C GLY A 122 -6.21 -5.62 -15.40
N GLY A 123 -6.05 -4.36 -15.00
CA GLY A 123 -4.80 -3.78 -14.50
C GLY A 123 -3.80 -3.35 -15.58
N SER A 124 -4.20 -3.34 -16.85
CA SER A 124 -3.37 -2.91 -17.96
C SER A 124 -3.47 -1.41 -18.23
N ASN A 125 -2.41 -0.80 -18.77
CA ASN A 125 -2.37 0.65 -19.00
C ASN A 125 -3.34 1.11 -20.10
N LEU A 126 -3.91 2.30 -19.89
CA LEU A 126 -4.74 3.06 -20.81
C LEU A 126 -4.13 4.44 -21.07
N HIS A 127 -4.49 5.03 -22.22
CA HIS A 127 -4.22 6.43 -22.52
C HIS A 127 -5.41 7.29 -22.11
N SER A 128 -5.17 8.51 -21.60
CA SER A 128 -6.23 9.43 -21.13
C SER A 128 -7.28 9.73 -22.20
N ASP A 129 -6.85 9.85 -23.46
CA ASP A 129 -7.72 10.21 -24.59
C ASP A 129 -8.79 9.15 -24.89
N ASN A 130 -8.62 7.94 -24.37
CA ASN A 130 -9.60 6.85 -24.51
C ASN A 130 -10.61 6.81 -23.34
N VAL A 131 -10.55 7.79 -22.43
CA VAL A 131 -11.33 7.78 -21.20
C VAL A 131 -12.38 8.88 -21.25
N ARG A 132 -13.63 8.50 -21.00
CA ARG A 132 -14.71 9.43 -20.67
C ARG A 132 -14.93 9.37 -19.16
N LEU A 133 -14.66 10.48 -18.48
CA LEU A 133 -14.87 10.61 -17.05
C LEU A 133 -16.36 10.59 -16.70
N ASP A 134 -16.67 10.14 -15.49
CA ASP A 134 -18.02 10.27 -14.95
C ASP A 134 -18.37 11.76 -14.75
N PRO A 135 -19.66 12.16 -14.83
CA PRO A 135 -20.05 13.57 -14.87
C PRO A 135 -19.61 14.40 -13.66
N ASP A 136 -19.43 13.76 -12.50
CA ASP A 136 -19.02 14.39 -11.26
C ASP A 136 -17.50 14.34 -11.03
N MET A 137 -16.73 13.83 -11.99
CA MET A 137 -15.29 13.64 -11.91
C MET A 137 -14.55 14.59 -12.84
N ASP A 138 -13.69 15.43 -12.26
CA ASP A 138 -12.70 16.23 -12.98
C ASP A 138 -11.27 15.82 -12.59
N ASP A 139 -10.26 16.34 -13.29
CA ASP A 139 -8.86 15.97 -13.05
C ASP A 139 -8.41 16.25 -11.60
N VAL A 140 -8.92 17.30 -10.97
CA VAL A 140 -8.56 17.67 -9.60
C VAL A 140 -9.16 16.69 -8.60
N LYS A 141 -10.46 16.40 -8.74
CA LYS A 141 -11.19 15.47 -7.86
C LYS A 141 -10.65 14.05 -7.99
N ILE A 142 -10.41 13.59 -9.21
CA ILE A 142 -9.82 12.26 -9.46
C ILE A 142 -8.48 12.11 -8.77
N ARG A 143 -7.59 13.10 -8.87
CA ARG A 143 -6.29 13.06 -8.19
C ARG A 143 -6.44 13.06 -6.67
N ALA A 144 -7.33 13.90 -6.15
CA ALA A 144 -7.59 13.97 -4.71
C ALA A 144 -8.10 12.62 -4.19
N GLU A 145 -9.11 12.03 -4.83
CA GLU A 145 -9.65 10.72 -4.45
C GLU A 145 -8.61 9.60 -4.56
N ALA A 146 -7.77 9.62 -5.60
CA ALA A 146 -6.70 8.64 -5.75
C ALA A 146 -5.65 8.75 -4.63
N ILE A 147 -5.33 9.96 -4.18
CA ILE A 147 -4.45 10.17 -3.01
C ILE A 147 -5.13 9.63 -1.75
N TYR A 148 -6.38 10.00 -1.49
CA TYR A 148 -7.11 9.54 -0.30
C TYR A 148 -7.21 8.02 -0.24
N ASN A 149 -7.53 7.37 -1.36
CA ASN A 149 -7.59 5.92 -1.44
C ASN A 149 -6.20 5.29 -1.22
N TYR A 150 -5.16 5.85 -1.85
CA TYR A 150 -3.78 5.39 -1.65
C TYR A 150 -3.35 5.45 -0.19
N ASP A 151 -3.62 6.56 0.49
CA ASP A 151 -3.26 6.79 1.89
C ASP A 151 -4.04 5.85 2.82
N ALA A 152 -5.36 5.71 2.60
CA ALA A 152 -6.19 4.80 3.39
C ALA A 152 -5.69 3.34 3.29
N VAL A 153 -5.31 2.91 2.09
CA VAL A 153 -4.75 1.58 1.84
C VAL A 153 -3.38 1.43 2.50
N GLU A 154 -2.51 2.45 2.42
CA GLU A 154 -1.19 2.40 3.05
C GLU A 154 -1.27 2.36 4.57
N ILE A 155 -2.15 3.18 5.16
CA ILE A 155 -2.40 3.19 6.60
C ILE A 155 -2.84 1.81 7.07
N ARG A 156 -3.79 1.18 6.36
CA ARG A 156 -4.25 -0.18 6.69
C ARG A 156 -3.11 -1.19 6.60
N ARG A 157 -2.38 -1.18 5.49
CA ARG A 157 -1.26 -2.10 5.22
C ARG A 157 -0.15 -2.00 6.28
N VAL A 158 0.27 -0.78 6.62
CA VAL A 158 1.30 -0.55 7.64
C VAL A 158 0.78 -0.93 9.03
N ARG A 159 -0.46 -0.57 9.36
CA ARG A 159 -1.08 -0.93 10.64
C ARG A 159 -1.15 -2.44 10.82
N ASP A 160 -1.61 -3.16 9.81
CA ASP A 160 -1.79 -4.61 9.87
C ASP A 160 -0.43 -5.33 9.98
N TYR A 161 0.58 -4.88 9.22
CA TYR A 161 1.96 -5.35 9.36
C TYR A 161 2.53 -5.10 10.77
N ASN A 162 2.37 -3.89 11.30
CA ASN A 162 2.87 -3.55 12.63
C ASN A 162 2.18 -4.38 13.72
N ARG A 163 0.87 -4.60 13.61
CA ARG A 163 0.12 -5.49 14.52
C ARG A 163 0.69 -6.90 14.48
N ASP A 164 0.89 -7.46 13.29
CA ASP A 164 1.46 -8.80 13.13
C ASP A 164 2.89 -8.90 13.67
N ASN A 165 3.69 -7.84 13.50
CA ASN A 165 5.08 -7.77 13.95
C ASN A 165 5.16 -7.77 15.49
N VAL A 166 4.38 -6.90 16.13
CA VAL A 166 4.27 -6.84 17.60
C VAL A 166 3.77 -8.18 18.15
N ARG A 167 2.75 -8.79 17.52
CA ARG A 167 2.25 -10.11 17.90
C ARG A 167 3.32 -11.20 17.76
N ALA A 168 4.05 -11.23 16.65
CA ALA A 168 5.08 -12.24 16.39
C ALA A 168 6.22 -12.14 17.40
N ASN A 169 6.69 -10.92 17.69
CA ASN A 169 7.71 -10.66 18.70
C ASN A 169 7.27 -11.07 20.10
N ALA A 170 6.04 -10.72 20.51
CA ALA A 170 5.50 -11.12 21.80
C ALA A 170 5.46 -12.65 21.95
N ARG A 171 4.97 -13.37 20.93
CA ARG A 171 4.95 -14.85 20.93
C ARG A 171 6.34 -15.46 21.02
N ARG A 172 7.34 -14.89 20.33
CA ARG A 172 8.74 -15.31 20.43
C ARG A 172 9.28 -15.12 21.84
N ALA A 173 9.06 -13.95 22.43
CA ALA A 173 9.49 -13.65 23.80
C ALA A 173 8.84 -14.57 24.83
N ILE A 174 7.52 -14.76 24.75
CA ILE A 174 6.76 -15.66 25.65
C ILE A 174 7.25 -17.10 25.51
N LYS A 175 7.47 -17.57 24.27
CA LYS A 175 8.00 -18.93 24.07
C LYS A 175 9.38 -19.10 24.69
N LYS A 176 10.30 -18.16 24.44
CA LYS A 176 11.64 -18.16 25.05
C LYS A 176 11.54 -18.20 26.58
N TRP A 177 10.73 -17.31 27.16
CA TRP A 177 10.49 -17.27 28.60
C TRP A 177 9.90 -18.57 29.14
N SER A 178 8.98 -19.22 28.42
CA SER A 178 8.40 -20.49 28.84
C SER A 178 9.39 -21.67 28.84
N GLN A 179 10.46 -21.58 28.04
CA GLN A 179 11.49 -22.61 27.93
C GLN A 179 12.60 -22.41 28.96
N GLU A 180 13.00 -21.16 29.18
CA GLU A 180 14.07 -20.78 30.11
C GLU A 180 13.55 -20.60 31.56
N GLY A 181 12.25 -20.42 31.73
CA GLY A 181 11.61 -20.06 32.99
C GLY A 181 11.96 -18.64 33.44
N SER A 182 11.44 -18.24 34.59
CA SER A 182 11.88 -17.03 35.28
C SER A 182 13.17 -17.31 36.03
N HIS A 183 14.30 -17.44 35.33
CA HIS A 183 15.58 -17.34 36.01
C HIS A 183 15.60 -15.97 36.69
N LYS A 184 15.72 -15.94 38.03
CA LYS A 184 16.03 -14.70 38.74
C LYS A 184 17.30 -14.17 38.08
N ARG A 185 17.24 -12.95 37.55
CA ARG A 185 18.46 -12.19 37.31
C ARG A 185 19.15 -12.16 38.66
N ASN A 186 20.27 -12.86 38.81
CA ASN A 186 21.18 -12.53 39.88
C ASN A 186 21.69 -11.14 39.50
N ASP A 187 21.47 -10.16 40.35
CA ASP A 187 21.70 -8.73 40.08
C ASP A 187 23.19 -8.37 39.93
N GLU A 188 24.06 -9.34 39.66
CA GLU A 188 25.52 -9.18 39.59
C GLU A 188 26.09 -9.16 38.16
N ASP A 189 25.34 -9.61 37.14
CA ASP A 189 25.85 -9.66 35.74
C ASP A 189 25.18 -8.62 34.82
N SER A 190 24.88 -7.42 35.34
CA SER A 190 24.44 -6.30 34.50
C SER A 190 25.64 -5.54 33.95
N PHE A 191 26.07 -5.89 32.74
CA PHE A 191 26.50 -5.00 31.65
C PHE A 191 27.37 -5.83 30.71
N TYR A 192 26.87 -6.16 29.52
CA TYR A 192 27.58 -6.14 28.23
C TYR A 192 26.58 -6.66 27.18
N TRP A 193 25.96 -5.74 26.45
CA TRP A 193 25.35 -6.07 25.15
C TRP A 193 26.34 -5.59 24.08
N ASN A 194 26.90 -6.54 23.33
CA ASN A 194 27.45 -6.33 21.99
C ASN A 194 26.41 -6.76 20.96
#